data_AF-A0A1H3DMA5-F1
#
_entry.id   AF-A0A1H3DMA5-F1
#
_cell.length_a   1.000
_cell.length_b   1.000
_cell.length_c   1.000
_cell.angle_alpha   90.00
_cell.angle_beta   90.00
_cell.angle_gamma   90.00
#
_symmetry.space_group_name_H-M   'P 1'
#
loop_
_entity.id
_entity.type
_entity.pdbx_description
1 polymer ?
#
loop_
_entity_poly.entity_id
_entity_poly.type
_entity_poly.pdbx_seq_one_letter_code
_entity_poly.pdbx_strand_id
1 'polypeptide(L)' 'MRGEILGVERRRRWDDAGKLAIVSAVCVGGASVTQVAQRHEVTRQQIYAWRSELKRKGLWSPDAGALFLPVGVTPVA' A
#
# COMPACT_ATOMS: atom_id res chain seq x y z
N MET A 1 -17.08 31.89 -26.45
CA MET A 1 -16.98 30.45 -26.10
C MET A 1 -16.30 30.33 -24.74
N ARG A 2 -17.06 30.03 -23.67
CA ARG A 2 -16.49 29.72 -22.36
C ARG A 2 -15.97 28.29 -22.42
N GLY A 3 -14.66 28.12 -22.37
CA GLY A 3 -14.04 26.80 -22.22
C GLY A 3 -14.48 26.22 -20.88
N GLU A 4 -15.28 25.16 -20.94
CA GLU A 4 -15.71 24.38 -19.78
C GLU A 4 -14.47 23.79 -19.10
N ILE A 5 -14.19 24.26 -17.89
CA ILE A 5 -13.15 23.70 -17.05
C ILE A 5 -13.71 22.38 -16.46
N LEU A 6 -13.64 21.29 -17.22
CA LEU A 6 -13.75 19.92 -16.70
C LEU A 6 -12.43 19.53 -16.00
N GLY A 7 -11.95 20.39 -15.10
CA GLY A 7 -10.62 20.34 -14.50
C GLY A 7 -10.58 19.95 -13.02
N VAL A 8 -11.68 19.44 -12.46
CA VAL A 8 -11.80 19.09 -11.03
C VAL A 8 -11.42 17.63 -10.73
N GLU A 9 -11.39 16.74 -11.72
CA GLU A 9 -11.31 15.28 -11.50
C GLU A 9 -9.92 14.65 -11.76
N ARG A 10 -8.84 15.44 -11.97
CA ARG A 10 -7.54 14.89 -12.44
C ARG A 10 -6.56 14.50 -11.32
N ARG A 11 -6.87 14.80 -10.07
CA ARG A 11 -6.07 14.33 -8.92
C ARG A 11 -7.02 13.72 -7.91
N ARG A 12 -7.34 12.44 -8.10
CA ARG A 12 -8.03 11.64 -7.07
C ARG A 12 -7.33 11.89 -5.74
N ARG A 13 -8.01 12.55 -4.80
CA ARG A 13 -7.50 12.75 -3.44
C ARG A 13 -7.72 11.44 -2.70
N TRP A 14 -6.66 10.93 -2.11
CA TRP A 14 -6.70 9.74 -1.27
C TRP A 14 -6.64 10.19 0.18
N ASP A 15 -7.69 9.87 0.92
CA ASP A 15 -7.69 9.92 2.38
C ASP A 15 -6.89 8.73 2.95
N ASP A 16 -6.58 8.77 4.24
CA ASP A 16 -5.73 7.74 4.84
C ASP A 16 -6.37 6.34 4.80
N ALA A 17 -7.70 6.25 4.89
CA ALA A 17 -8.40 4.98 4.79
C ALA A 17 -8.31 4.41 3.36
N GLY A 18 -8.50 5.24 2.34
CA GLY A 18 -8.32 4.85 0.95
C GLY A 18 -6.89 4.42 0.62
N LYS A 19 -5.88 5.15 1.13
CA LYS A 19 -4.46 4.75 1.01
C LYS A 19 -4.20 3.40 1.68
N LEU A 20 -4.71 3.22 2.89
CA LEU A 20 -4.52 1.99 3.66
C LEU A 20 -5.15 0.78 2.96
N ALA A 21 -6.37 0.92 2.42
CA ALA A 21 -7.03 -0.14 1.67
C ALA A 21 -6.18 -0.62 0.49
N ILE A 22 -5.59 0.30 -0.28
CA ILE A 22 -4.70 -0.05 -1.41
C ILE A 22 -3.41 -0.69 -0.92
N VAL A 23 -2.75 -0.08 0.07
CA VAL A 23 -1.45 -0.56 0.57
C VAL A 23 -1.60 -1.96 1.19
N SER A 24 -2.71 -2.23 1.88
CA SER A 24 -3.04 -3.54 2.47
C SER A 24 -3.43 -4.59 1.44
N ALA A 25 -3.91 -4.20 0.25
CA ALA A 25 -4.20 -5.14 -0.83
C ALA A 25 -2.92 -5.75 -1.45
N VAL A 26 -1.76 -5.14 -1.21
CA VAL A 26 -0.47 -5.70 -1.64
C VAL A 26 -0.16 -6.96 -0.82
N CYS A 27 0.32 -8.01 -1.47
CA CYS A 27 0.61 -9.34 -0.92
C CYS A 27 -0.62 -10.16 -0.51
N VAL A 28 -1.83 -9.58 -0.43
CA VAL A 28 -3.07 -10.35 -0.27
C VAL A 28 -3.25 -11.22 -1.51
N GLY A 29 -3.35 -12.53 -1.30
CA GLY A 29 -3.49 -13.50 -2.40
C GLY A 29 -2.31 -13.50 -3.39
N GLY A 30 -1.11 -13.08 -2.95
CA GLY A 30 0.07 -13.01 -3.82
C GLY A 30 0.10 -11.82 -4.79
N ALA A 31 -0.81 -10.85 -4.63
CA ALA A 31 -0.85 -9.66 -5.48
C ALA A 31 0.42 -8.82 -5.34
N SER A 32 1.11 -8.58 -6.45
CA SER A 32 2.29 -7.71 -6.49
C SER A 32 1.92 -6.23 -6.43
N VAL A 33 2.87 -5.38 -6.01
CA VAL A 33 2.73 -3.91 -6.04
C VAL A 33 2.33 -3.42 -7.43
N THR A 34 2.85 -4.03 -8.50
CA THR A 34 2.55 -3.67 -9.88
C THR A 34 1.08 -3.92 -10.24
N GLN A 35 0.56 -5.10 -9.88
CA GLN A 35 -0.84 -5.45 -10.15
C GLN A 35 -1.81 -4.56 -9.37
N VAL A 36 -1.50 -4.28 -8.10
CA VAL A 36 -2.30 -3.37 -7.27
C VAL A 36 -2.26 -1.95 -7.83
N ALA A 37 -1.09 -1.46 -8.23
CA ALA A 37 -0.92 -0.15 -8.85
C ALA A 37 -1.80 0.00 -10.11
N GLN A 38 -1.77 -1.00 -11.00
CA GLN A 38 -2.57 -1.02 -12.22
C GLN A 38 -4.08 -1.03 -11.92
N ARG A 39 -4.53 -1.89 -10.98
CA ARG A 39 -5.95 -2.02 -10.61
C ARG A 39 -6.54 -0.75 -10.04
N HIS A 40 -5.74 0.03 -9.32
CA HIS A 40 -6.18 1.25 -8.65
C HIS A 40 -5.78 2.53 -9.38
N GLU A 41 -5.20 2.42 -10.58
CA GLU A 41 -4.74 3.54 -11.42
C GLU A 41 -3.78 4.49 -10.66
N VAL A 42 -2.92 3.90 -9.83
CA VAL A 42 -1.88 4.63 -9.07
C VAL A 42 -0.50 4.17 -9.53
N THR A 43 0.50 5.01 -9.30
CA THR A 43 1.88 4.60 -9.55
C THR A 43 2.42 3.73 -8.42
N ARG A 44 3.35 2.83 -8.74
CA ARG A 44 4.09 2.04 -7.72
C ARG A 44 4.78 2.95 -6.70
N GLN A 45 5.31 4.09 -7.16
CA GLN A 45 5.96 5.08 -6.31
C GLN A 45 4.99 5.71 -5.31
N GLN A 46 3.73 5.97 -5.68
CA GLN A 46 2.70 6.42 -4.74
C GLN A 46 2.44 5.39 -3.64
N ILE A 47 2.37 4.10 -3.98
CA ILE A 47 2.20 3.02 -2.98
C ILE A 47 3.37 3.03 -1.98
N TYR A 48 4.62 3.17 -2.44
CA TYR A 48 5.77 3.28 -1.53
C TYR A 48 5.74 4.56 -0.68
N ALA A 49 5.35 5.70 -1.26
CA ALA A 49 5.20 6.95 -0.52
C ALA A 49 4.14 6.82 0.58
N TRP A 50 2.99 6.21 0.27
CA TRP A 50 1.91 5.97 1.24
C TRP A 50 2.30 4.99 2.32
N ARG A 51 3.07 3.93 2.00
CA ARG A 51 3.64 3.04 3.01
C ARG A 51 4.43 3.82 4.06
N SER A 52 5.33 4.70 3.63
CA SER A 52 6.12 5.54 4.53
C SER A 52 5.26 6.56 5.30
N GLU A 53 4.26 7.16 4.65
CA GLU A 53 3.32 8.10 5.28
C GLU A 53 2.48 7.42 6.37
N LEU A 54 1.84 6.30 6.04
CA LEU A 54 0.98 5.54 6.95
C LEU A 54 1.76 4.92 8.11
N LYS A 55 3.00 4.47 7.87
CA LYS A 55 3.90 4.02 8.94
C LYS A 55 4.20 5.13 9.94
N ARG A 56 4.49 6.34 9.46
CA ARG A 56 4.72 7.52 10.32
C ARG A 56 3.48 7.91 11.12
N LYS A 57 2.29 7.69 10.57
CA LYS A 57 1.00 7.92 11.23
C LYS A 57 0.59 6.77 12.18
N GLY A 58 1.35 5.67 12.22
CA GLY A 58 0.98 4.46 12.98
C GLY A 58 -0.21 3.69 12.41
N LEU A 59 -0.65 4.00 11.19
CA LEU A 59 -1.82 3.40 10.54
C LEU A 59 -1.48 2.14 9.73
N TRP A 60 -0.20 1.92 9.45
CA TRP A 60 0.28 0.76 8.71
C TRP A 60 1.59 0.25 9.30
N SER A 61 1.60 -1.01 9.73
CA SER A 61 2.81 -1.72 10.11
C SER A 61 3.01 -2.91 9.16
N PRO A 62 4.17 -3.03 8.48
CA PRO A 62 4.47 -4.21 7.68
C PRO A 62 4.50 -5.49 8.54
N ASP A 63 4.78 -5.34 9.83
CA ASP A 63 4.93 -6.43 10.80
C ASP A 63 3.66 -6.76 11.58
N ALA A 64 2.51 -6.16 11.26
CA ALA A 64 1.25 -6.48 11.92
C ALA A 64 0.88 -7.98 11.84
N GLY A 65 1.55 -8.75 10.98
CA GLY A 65 1.50 -10.22 10.97
C GLY A 65 2.86 -10.93 10.87
N ALA A 66 4.00 -10.22 10.84
CA ALA A 66 5.31 -10.86 10.78
C ALA A 66 5.80 -11.13 12.21
N LEU A 67 5.43 -12.29 12.75
CA LEU A 67 5.93 -12.75 14.03
C LEU A 67 7.23 -13.53 13.80
N PHE A 68 8.31 -13.08 14.44
CA PHE A 68 9.52 -13.90 14.54
C PHE A 68 9.26 -15.02 15.52
N LEU A 69 9.11 -16.24 15.02
CA LEU A 69 8.98 -17.43 15.85
C LEU A 69 10.36 -18.02 16.13
N PRO A 70 10.69 -18.39 17.37
CA PRO A 70 11.95 -19.05 17.67
C PRO A 70 11.98 -20.43 17.00
N VAL A 71 13.03 -20.69 16.22
CA VAL A 71 13.31 -22.04 15.69
C VAL A 71 14.34 -22.71 16.58
N GLY A 72 13.97 -23.85 17.18
CA GLY A 72 14.91 -24.72 17.88
C GLY A 72 15.76 -25.46 16.86
N VAL A 73 17.08 -25.27 16.89
CA VAL A 73 18.01 -26.11 16.13
C VAL A 73 18.41 -27.30 16.99
N THR A 74 17.93 -28.51 16.63
CA THR A 74 18.47 -29.74 17.21
C THR A 74 19.80 -30.06 16.53
N PRO A 75 20.93 -30.12 17.27
CA PRO A 75 22.19 -30.57 16.70
C PRO A 75 22.05 -32.04 16.28
N VAL A 76 22.52 -32.37 15.08
CA VAL A 76 22.71 -33.75 14.64
C VAL A 76 24.03 -34.25 15.24
N ALA A 77 24.00 -35.42 15.89
CA ALA A 77 25.15 -36.08 16.49
C ALA A 77 26.04 -36.76 15.45
#